data_AF-A0A258CT68-F1
#
_entry.id   AF-A0A258CT68-F1
#
_cell.length_a   1.000
_cell.length_b   1.000
_cell.length_c   1.000
_cell.angle_alpha   90.00
_cell.angle_beta   90.00
_cell.angle_gamma   90.00
#
_symmetry.space_group_name_H-M   'P 1'
#
loop_
_entity.id
_entity.type
_entity.pdbx_description
1 polymer ?
#
loop_
_entity_poly.entity_id
_entity_poly.type
_entity_poly.pdbx_seq_one_letter_code
_entity_poly.pdbx_strand_id
1 'polypeptide(L)' 'MATVRFSLRRDGSLFGEPRVTWQTQETEPDLRRRFTESVAAAVRSCTPMRLSPQLGAAIAGRPLSIRFHGRAPSNERPI' A
#
# COMPACT_ATOMS: atom_id res chain seq x y z
N MET A 1 2.44 5.70 -10.20
CA MET A 1 3.15 5.07 -9.06
C MET A 1 2.64 5.69 -7.77
N ALA A 2 2.65 4.97 -6.65
CA ALA A 2 2.36 5.54 -5.33
C ALA A 2 3.31 4.99 -4.27
N THR A 3 3.49 5.76 -3.20
CA THR A 3 4.10 5.28 -1.95
C THR A 3 3.02 5.18 -0.90
N VAL A 4 2.95 4.01 -0.27
CA VAL A 4 2.00 3.73 0.80
C VAL A 4 2.75 3.45 2.08
N ARG A 5 2.30 4.11 3.14
CA ARG A 5 2.80 3.95 4.48
C ARG A 5 1.77 3.27 5.35
N PHE A 6 2.19 2.20 6.03
CA PHE A 6 1.37 1.46 6.97
C PHE A 6 2.26 0.87 8.06
N SER A 7 1.65 0.36 9.13
CA SER A 7 2.37 -0.36 10.18
C SER A 7 1.69 -1.69 10.43
N LEU A 8 2.41 -2.65 11.00
CA LEU A 8 1.87 -3.96 11.36
C LEU A 8 1.93 -4.14 12.88
N ARG A 9 1.03 -4.96 13.42
CA ARG A 9 1.17 -5.52 14.78
C ARG A 9 2.15 -6.69 14.76
N ARG A 10 2.51 -7.18 15.96
CA ARG A 10 3.42 -8.33 16.14
C ARG A 10 2.90 -9.60 15.46
N ASP A 11 1.58 -9.75 15.35
CA ASP A 11 0.89 -10.88 14.68
C ASP A 11 0.76 -10.70 13.15
N GLY A 12 1.31 -9.62 12.60
CA GLY A 12 1.24 -9.30 11.18
C GLY A 12 -0.06 -8.65 10.72
N SER A 13 -1.02 -8.38 11.62
CA SER A 13 -2.23 -7.63 11.29
C SER A 13 -1.94 -6.14 11.07
N LEU A 14 -2.79 -5.44 10.31
CA LEU A 14 -2.63 -4.01 10.05
C LEU A 14 -2.80 -3.17 11.32
N PHE A 15 -1.80 -2.38 11.66
CA PHE A 15 -1.91 -1.35 12.69
C PHE A 15 -2.40 -0.03 12.06
N GLY A 16 -3.71 0.18 12.13
CA GLY A 16 -4.38 1.33 11.52
C GLY A 16 -4.60 1.19 10.01
N GLU A 17 -5.03 2.28 9.39
CA GLU A 17 -5.38 2.31 7.97
C GLU A 17 -4.14 2.65 7.11
N PRO A 18 -3.78 1.84 6.09
CA PRO A 18 -2.74 2.19 5.12
C PRO A 18 -3.02 3.54 4.44
N ARG A 19 -2.00 4.39 4.35
CA ARG A 19 -2.12 5.74 3.76
C ARG A 19 -1.20 5.90 2.57
N VAL A 20 -1.75 6.41 1.47
CA VAL A 20 -0.94 6.89 0.34
C VAL A 20 -0.29 8.21 0.77
N THR A 21 1.04 8.25 0.81
CA THR A 21 1.82 9.44 1.18
C THR A 21 2.34 10.19 -0.03
N TRP A 22 2.42 9.54 -1.18
CA TRP A 22 2.83 10.15 -2.44
C TRP A 22 2.20 9.40 -3.61
N GLN A 23 1.90 10.12 -4.69
CA GLN A 23 1.41 9.57 -5.94
C GLN A 23 1.86 10.44 -7.11
N THR A 24 2.05 9.82 -8.29
CA THR A 24 2.35 10.54 -9.53
C THR A 24 1.23 11.55 -9.83
N GLN A 25 1.58 12.80 -10.13
CA GLN A 25 0.63 13.91 -10.30
C GLN A 25 -0.08 13.90 -11.66
N GLU A 26 0.52 13.31 -12.69
CA GLU A 26 0.06 13.35 -14.09
C GLU A 26 -1.05 12.32 -14.40
N THR A 27 -1.99 12.13 -13.48
CA THR A 27 -3.05 11.11 -13.64
C THR A 27 -4.41 11.70 -13.35
N GLU A 28 -5.39 11.34 -14.18
CA GLU A 28 -6.80 11.74 -14.07
C GLU A 28 -7.36 11.44 -12.65
N PRO A 29 -8.16 12.35 -12.05
CA PRO A 29 -8.59 12.22 -10.65
C PRO A 29 -9.30 10.91 -10.31
N ASP A 30 -10.16 10.38 -11.18
CA ASP A 30 -10.85 9.11 -10.92
C ASP A 30 -9.91 7.92 -11.01
N LEU A 31 -8.98 7.92 -11.97
CA LEU A 31 -7.94 6.90 -12.03
C LEU A 31 -7.06 6.92 -10.76
N ARG A 32 -6.76 8.11 -10.23
CA ARG A 32 -6.00 8.27 -8.99
C ARG A 32 -6.72 7.72 -7.76
N ARG A 33 -8.03 7.97 -7.66
CA ARG A 33 -8.89 7.41 -6.60
C ARG A 33 -8.95 5.89 -6.69
N ARG A 34 -9.27 5.33 -7.86
CA ARG A 34 -9.32 3.88 -8.10
C ARG A 34 -7.99 3.21 -7.80
N PHE A 35 -6.88 3.84 -8.21
CA PHE A 35 -5.55 3.35 -7.90
C PHE A 35 -5.29 3.34 -6.38
N THR A 36 -5.61 4.42 -5.67
CA THR A 36 -5.48 4.50 -4.20
C THR A 36 -6.27 3.41 -3.49
N GLU A 37 -7.53 3.21 -3.88
CA GLU A 37 -8.41 2.16 -3.34
C GLU A 37 -7.83 0.77 -3.60
N SER A 38 -7.35 0.50 -4.83
CA SER A 38 -6.73 -0.78 -5.18
C SER A 38 -5.48 -1.09 -4.36
N VAL A 39 -4.65 -0.08 -4.07
CA VAL A 39 -3.43 -0.27 -3.27
C VAL A 39 -3.80 -0.55 -1.81
N ALA A 40 -4.75 0.19 -1.24
CA ALA A 40 -5.23 -0.09 0.11
C ALA A 40 -5.83 -1.50 0.23
N ALA A 41 -6.62 -1.92 -0.76
CA ALA A 41 -7.16 -3.28 -0.85
C ALA A 41 -6.06 -4.34 -0.95
N ALA A 42 -5.02 -4.10 -1.75
CA ALA A 42 -3.88 -5.00 -1.87
C ALA A 42 -3.18 -5.20 -0.51
N VAL A 43 -2.90 -4.12 0.22
CA VAL A 43 -2.30 -4.22 1.56
C VAL A 43 -3.18 -5.04 2.50
N ARG A 44 -4.49 -4.77 2.55
CA ARG A 44 -5.42 -5.52 3.39
C ARG A 44 -5.46 -7.01 3.03
N SER A 45 -5.44 -7.34 1.73
CA SER A 45 -5.47 -8.73 1.24
C SER A 45 -4.22 -9.54 1.62
N CYS A 46 -3.09 -8.88 1.84
CA CYS A 46 -1.85 -9.51 2.28
C CYS A 46 -1.71 -9.59 3.81
N THR A 47 -2.70 -9.10 4.56
CA THR A 47 -2.69 -9.14 6.03
C THR A 47 -3.77 -10.06 6.61
N PRO A 48 -3.49 -10.78 7.71
CA PRO A 48 -2.26 -10.75 8.51
C PRO A 48 -1.05 -11.39 7.80
N MET A 49 0.07 -10.67 7.80
CA MET A 49 1.31 -11.13 7.16
C MET A 49 1.96 -12.22 8.03
N ARG A 50 2.41 -13.31 7.41
CA ARG A 50 3.16 -14.35 8.15
C ARG A 50 4.54 -13.84 8.50
N LEU A 51 4.75 -13.50 9.77
CA LEU A 51 6.02 -13.01 10.32
C LEU A 51 6.60 -14.04 11.30
N SER A 52 7.92 -14.12 11.36
CA SER A 52 8.57 -14.81 12.48
C SER A 52 8.36 -14.02 13.78
N PRO A 53 8.38 -14.66 14.96
CA PRO A 53 8.20 -13.96 16.23
C PRO A 53 9.21 -12.82 16.45
N GLN A 54 10.47 -13.03 16.06
CA GLN A 54 11.54 -12.04 16.18
C GLN A 54 11.32 -10.85 15.23
N LEU A 55 10.93 -11.12 13.98
CA LEU A 55 10.65 -10.05 13.01
C LEU A 55 9.42 -9.24 13.44
N GLY A 56 8.33 -9.91 13.83
CA GLY A 56 7.13 -9.26 14.35
C GLY A 56 7.44 -8.36 15.54
N ALA A 57 8.32 -8.79 16.45
CA ALA A 57 8.79 -7.96 17.57
C ALA A 57 9.57 -6.71 17.10
N ALA A 58 10.41 -6.87 16.08
CA ALA A 58 11.29 -5.81 15.58
C ALA A 58 10.57 -4.76 14.71
N ILE A 59 9.41 -5.09 14.12
CA ILE A 59 8.68 -4.19 13.21
C ILE A 59 7.31 -3.73 13.74
N ALA A 60 6.80 -4.32 14.82
CA ALA A 60 5.50 -3.95 15.37
C ALA A 60 5.40 -2.45 15.65
N GLY A 61 4.35 -1.81 15.12
CA GLY A 61 4.09 -0.38 15.26
C GLY A 61 5.04 0.55 14.49
N ARG A 62 6.03 0.01 13.77
CA ARG A 62 6.97 0.81 12.98
C ARG A 62 6.39 1.09 11.59
N PRO A 63 6.40 2.35 11.13
CA PRO A 63 5.97 2.68 9.78
C PRO A 63 6.85 2.02 8.72
N LEU A 64 6.21 1.28 7.82
CA LEU A 64 6.77 0.71 6.60
C LEU A 64 6.28 1.54 5.41
N SER A 65 7.19 1.90 4.51
CA SER A 65 6.88 2.63 3.29
C SER A 65 7.19 1.75 2.08
N ILE A 66 6.15 1.33 1.35
CA ILE A 66 6.28 0.49 0.16
C ILE A 66 5.87 1.29 -1.07
N ARG A 67 6.62 1.09 -2.16
CA ARG A 67 6.35 1.71 -3.45
C ARG A 67 5.55 0.74 -4.32
N PHE A 68 4.38 1.19 -4.76
CA PHE A 68 3.50 0.47 -5.65
C PHE A 68 3.65 0.99 -7.08
N HIS A 69 3.96 0.08 -8.00
CA HIS A 69 4.00 0.34 -9.42
C HIS A 69 2.71 -0.17 -10.04
N GLY A 70 1.76 0.74 -10.25
CA GLY A 70 0.57 0.45 -11.02
C GLY A 70 0.92 0.29 -12.49
N ARG A 71 0.29 -0.69 -13.14
CA ARG A 71 0.26 -0.79 -14.60
C ARG A 71 -1.07 -0.19 -15.05
N ALA A 72 -1.04 0.91 -15.79
CA ALA A 72 -2.27 1.43 -16.41
C ALA A 72 -2.77 0.39 -17.43
N PRO A 73 -4.07 0.08 -17.46
CA PRO A 73 -4.62 -0.74 -18.53
C PRO A 73 -4.40 -0.01 -19.86
N SER A 74 -4.19 -0.77 -20.94
CA SER A 74 -3.71 -0.23 -22.22
C SER A 74 -4.64 0.82 -22.83
N ASN A 75 -5.93 0.77 -22.51
CA ASN A 75 -6.96 1.71 -22.91
C ASN A 75 -6.93 3.06 -22.16
N GLU A 76 -6.15 3.18 -21.09
CA GLU A 76 -6.01 4.41 -20.28
C GLU A 76 -4.59 5.01 -20.35
N ARG A 77 -3.71 4.48 -21.22
CA ARG A 77 -2.39 5.10 -21.47
C ARG A 77 -2.58 6.40 -22.26
N PRO A 78 -2.00 7.53 -21.80
CA PRO A 78 -1.86 8.69 -22.67
C PRO A 78 -1.05 8.28 -23.91
N ILE A 79 -1.58 8.61 -25.09
CA ILE A 79 -0.87 8.54 -26.38
C ILE A 79 0.32 9.50 -26.39
#